data_AF-A0AAI9N5M4-F1
#
_entry.id   AF-A0AAI9N5M4-F1
#
_cell.length_a   1.000
_cell.length_b   1.000
_cell.length_c   1.000
_cell.angle_alpha   90.00
_cell.angle_beta   90.00
_cell.angle_gamma   90.00
#
_symmetry.space_group_name_H-M   'P 1'
#
loop_
_entity.id
_entity.type
_entity.pdbx_description
1 polymer ?
#
loop_
_entity_poly.entity_id
_entity_poly.type
_entity_poly.pdbx_seq_one_letter_code
_entity_poly.pdbx_strand_id
1 'polypeptide(L)'
;MQTDISSFYEHIYHHRIEGFLNGLFPETPKLAIQLDRFLSKLASGRSFGLPVGGQCSRVLAELVMQVVDTALTDHGIKWHRYVDDFVLITASQAEAYQAVATLSNVLADLGLSLNKSKTTILSGRHFIDYVRTQLGSDEDSATISLKEIDLRFDPYSDTALEDYTALRGLVEHIDLQKMLKLELEKSVPDTFLVAQIGRTLRYQEPAIALKLVEALLAPANLHAFRASWSTIMRGIAAVRDDEQFETIFEGIDSLLDEVAIHSSHLLTVDTSCLHYLRALRYRKTEKRAQFVSSLYRSTQSVIIKRACIDCWRIWKDFAAFMQVRNRWQIISPEEQRMLWLCSKSFDDDGKNFRSQEKRSALRYWALGMTVNHEQEFAEAFIDWAQSWS
;
A
#
# COMPACT_ATOMS: atom_id res chain seq x y z
N MET A 1 25.55 10.74 -6.86
CA MET A 1 24.45 11.30 -6.07
C MET A 1 23.18 10.55 -6.45
N GLN A 2 22.35 10.18 -5.47
CA GLN A 2 21.08 9.50 -5.69
C GLN A 2 19.94 10.32 -5.08
N THR A 3 18.78 10.36 -5.75
CA THR A 3 17.58 11.05 -5.25
C THR A 3 16.32 10.49 -5.91
N ASP A 4 15.16 10.78 -5.34
CA ASP A 4 13.84 10.54 -5.92
C ASP A 4 12.98 11.81 -5.88
N ILE A 5 11.89 11.77 -6.63
CA ILE A 5 10.87 12.82 -6.65
C ILE A 5 9.80 12.52 -5.60
N SER A 6 9.45 13.52 -4.79
CA SER A 6 8.39 13.41 -3.79
C SER A 6 7.03 13.28 -4.44
N SER A 7 6.27 12.24 -4.09
CA SER A 7 4.89 12.04 -4.53
C SER A 7 4.69 12.24 -6.04
N PHE A 8 5.59 11.65 -6.84
CA PHE A 8 5.73 11.92 -8.27
C PHE A 8 4.40 11.88 -9.04
N TYR A 9 3.74 10.71 -9.07
CA TYR A 9 2.48 10.54 -9.80
C TYR A 9 1.37 11.46 -9.31
N GLU A 10 1.37 11.87 -8.04
CA GLU A 10 0.32 12.70 -7.47
C GLU A 10 0.40 14.17 -7.90
N HIS A 11 1.54 14.63 -8.43
CA HIS A 11 1.82 16.05 -8.70
C HIS A 11 2.01 16.40 -10.19
N ILE A 12 1.92 15.43 -11.10
CA ILE A 12 2.07 15.70 -12.55
C ILE A 12 0.90 16.54 -13.07
N TYR A 13 1.16 17.73 -13.57
CA TYR A 13 0.16 18.64 -14.13
C TYR A 13 -0.36 18.16 -15.49
N HIS A 14 -1.69 18.09 -15.64
CA HIS A 14 -2.34 17.61 -16.88
C HIS A 14 -2.08 18.55 -18.06
N HIS A 15 -2.05 19.86 -17.82
CA HIS A 15 -1.77 20.84 -18.86
C HIS A 15 -0.39 20.67 -19.52
N ARG A 16 0.60 20.16 -18.79
CA ARG A 16 1.93 19.86 -19.37
C ARG A 16 1.81 18.70 -20.37
N ILE A 17 1.09 17.65 -20.00
CA ILE A 17 0.82 16.50 -20.87
C ILE A 17 0.07 16.96 -22.12
N GLU A 18 -0.95 17.80 -21.97
CA GLU A 18 -1.70 18.38 -23.09
C GLU A 18 -0.77 19.10 -24.07
N GLY A 19 0.13 19.95 -23.55
CA GLY A 19 1.13 20.65 -24.36
C GLY A 19 2.05 19.71 -25.15
N PHE A 20 2.57 18.66 -24.51
CA PHE A 20 3.42 17.67 -25.20
C PHE A 20 2.65 16.90 -26.27
N LEU A 21 1.42 16.47 -25.98
CA LEU A 21 0.60 15.74 -26.95
C LEU A 21 0.23 16.59 -28.16
N ASN A 22 -0.08 17.87 -27.96
CA ASN A 22 -0.33 18.80 -29.06
C ASN A 22 0.92 19.01 -29.93
N GLY A 23 2.12 18.98 -29.34
CA GLY A 23 3.38 19.03 -30.09
C GLY A 23 3.68 17.75 -30.88
N LEU A 24 3.41 16.58 -30.31
CA LEU A 24 3.65 15.28 -30.96
C LEU A 24 2.61 14.94 -32.03
N PHE A 25 1.35 15.31 -31.80
CA PHE A 25 0.22 14.99 -32.66
C PHE A 25 -0.59 16.24 -33.03
N PRO A 26 0.00 17.18 -33.77
CA PRO A 26 -0.65 18.46 -34.11
C PRO A 26 -1.93 18.29 -34.93
N GLU A 27 -2.05 17.20 -35.69
CA GLU A 27 -3.21 16.85 -36.51
C GLU A 27 -4.43 16.38 -35.67
N THR A 28 -4.24 16.05 -34.39
CA THR A 28 -5.28 15.50 -33.52
C THR A 28 -5.43 16.27 -32.20
N PRO A 29 -5.74 17.58 -32.23
CA PRO A 29 -5.82 18.41 -31.02
C PRO A 29 -6.94 17.96 -30.06
N LYS A 30 -7.94 17.24 -30.57
CA LYS A 30 -9.02 16.68 -29.74
C LYS A 30 -8.54 15.61 -28.76
N LEU A 31 -7.47 14.88 -29.10
CA LEU A 31 -6.95 13.80 -28.26
C LEU A 31 -6.42 14.33 -26.93
N ALA A 32 -5.61 15.39 -26.96
CA ALA A 32 -5.02 16.00 -25.78
C ALA A 32 -6.12 16.53 -24.82
N ILE A 33 -7.12 17.21 -25.40
CA ILE A 33 -8.28 17.72 -24.65
C ILE A 33 -9.11 16.59 -24.03
N GLN A 34 -9.31 15.48 -24.75
CA GLN A 34 -10.05 14.33 -24.24
C GLN A 34 -9.30 13.66 -23.08
N LEU A 35 -7.99 13.50 -23.22
CA LEU A 35 -7.15 12.91 -22.18
C LEU A 35 -7.11 13.79 -20.92
N ASP A 36 -6.95 15.10 -21.06
CA ASP A 36 -6.97 16.05 -19.95
C ASP A 36 -8.28 15.96 -19.15
N ARG A 37 -9.43 15.96 -19.83
CA ARG A 37 -10.74 15.78 -19.18
C ARG A 37 -10.86 14.43 -18.46
N PHE A 38 -10.31 13.38 -19.05
CA PHE A 38 -10.33 12.04 -18.47
C PHE A 38 -9.48 11.97 -17.20
N LEU A 39 -8.26 12.50 -17.24
CA LEU A 39 -7.36 12.58 -16.09
C LEU A 39 -7.94 13.46 -14.97
N SER A 40 -8.51 14.62 -15.33
CA SER A 40 -9.19 15.51 -14.39
C SER A 40 -10.31 14.80 -13.64
N LYS A 41 -11.12 14.00 -14.34
CA LYS A 41 -12.18 13.20 -13.72
C LYS A 41 -11.64 12.15 -12.75
N LEU A 42 -10.59 11.41 -13.15
CA LEU A 42 -9.94 10.42 -12.28
C LEU A 42 -9.29 11.06 -11.04
N ALA A 43 -8.79 12.28 -11.19
CA ALA A 43 -8.20 13.05 -10.09
C ALA A 43 -9.24 13.82 -9.25
N SER A 44 -10.54 13.49 -9.36
CA SER A 44 -11.64 14.16 -8.62
C SER A 44 -11.76 15.66 -8.90
N GLY A 45 -11.58 16.06 -10.17
CA GLY A 45 -11.66 17.45 -10.63
C GLY A 45 -10.37 18.25 -10.50
N ARG A 46 -9.28 17.64 -10.00
CA ARG A 46 -7.95 18.28 -9.96
C ARG A 46 -7.31 18.26 -11.34
N SER A 47 -6.59 19.32 -11.69
CA SER A 47 -5.82 19.47 -12.94
C SER A 47 -4.40 18.89 -12.88
N PHE A 48 -4.15 18.00 -11.91
CA PHE A 48 -2.88 17.35 -11.69
C PHE A 48 -3.08 15.98 -11.04
N GLY A 49 -2.10 15.11 -11.20
CA GLY A 49 -2.07 13.76 -10.67
C GLY A 49 -2.45 12.70 -11.72
N LEU A 50 -1.71 11.60 -11.75
CA LEU A 50 -1.95 10.44 -12.60
C LEU A 50 -2.35 9.23 -11.73
N PRO A 51 -3.25 8.35 -12.22
CA PRO A 51 -3.60 7.13 -11.50
C PRO A 51 -2.39 6.19 -11.41
N VAL A 52 -2.08 5.71 -10.19
CA VAL A 52 -0.91 4.85 -9.94
C VAL A 52 -1.18 3.43 -10.43
N GLY A 53 -0.19 2.81 -11.08
CA GLY A 53 -0.21 1.39 -11.48
C GLY A 53 -0.68 1.09 -12.91
N GLY A 54 -1.28 2.05 -13.61
CA GLY A 54 -1.70 1.87 -15.00
C GLY A 54 -0.58 2.09 -16.04
N GLN A 55 -0.56 1.31 -17.12
CA GLN A 55 0.43 1.44 -18.20
C GLN A 55 0.39 2.82 -18.87
N CYS A 56 -0.81 3.37 -19.10
CA CYS A 56 -0.97 4.71 -19.66
C CYS A 56 -0.30 5.78 -18.80
N SER A 57 -0.47 5.72 -17.47
CA SER A 57 0.18 6.66 -16.55
C SER A 57 1.70 6.59 -16.61
N ARG A 58 2.28 5.40 -16.81
CA ARG A 58 3.73 5.25 -16.97
C ARG A 58 4.22 5.96 -18.23
N VAL A 59 3.56 5.74 -19.37
CA VAL A 59 3.93 6.40 -20.63
C VAL A 59 3.80 7.92 -20.52
N LEU A 60 2.71 8.42 -19.93
CA LEU A 60 2.51 9.86 -19.73
C LEU A 60 3.52 10.48 -18.76
N ALA A 61 3.90 9.74 -17.72
CA ALA A 61 4.95 10.18 -16.81
C ALA A 61 6.31 10.28 -17.51
N GLU A 62 6.68 9.29 -18.34
CA GLU A 62 7.91 9.32 -19.14
C GLU A 62 7.91 10.49 -20.12
N LEU A 63 6.77 10.79 -20.76
CA LEU A 63 6.62 11.94 -21.65
C LEU A 63 6.94 13.27 -20.93
N VAL A 64 6.48 13.44 -19.69
CA VAL A 64 6.79 14.64 -18.90
C VAL A 64 8.25 14.67 -18.47
N MET A 65 8.81 13.53 -18.08
CA MET A 65 10.19 13.42 -17.59
C MET A 65 11.24 13.62 -18.68
N GLN A 66 10.88 13.46 -19.96
CA GLN A 66 11.76 13.77 -21.09
C GLN A 66 12.34 15.20 -21.03
N VAL A 67 11.59 16.17 -20.48
CA VAL A 67 12.09 17.55 -20.32
C VAL A 67 13.25 17.61 -19.34
N VAL A 68 13.15 16.87 -18.22
CA VAL A 68 14.21 16.80 -17.22
C VAL A 68 15.44 16.12 -17.81
N ASP A 69 15.23 15.00 -18.50
CA ASP A 69 16.29 14.22 -19.17
C ASP A 69 17.06 15.05 -20.19
N THR A 70 16.34 15.82 -21.01
CA THR A 70 16.94 16.73 -22.00
C THR A 70 17.72 17.83 -21.30
N ALA A 71 17.13 18.49 -20.29
CA ALA A 71 17.79 19.57 -19.56
C ALA A 71 19.08 19.10 -18.86
N LEU A 72 19.07 17.93 -18.22
CA LEU A 72 20.28 17.37 -17.60
C LEU A 72 21.37 17.08 -18.64
N THR A 73 20.97 16.57 -19.80
CA THR A 73 21.87 16.30 -20.93
C THR A 73 22.48 17.59 -21.49
N ASP A 74 21.68 18.63 -21.68
CA ASP A 74 22.12 19.94 -22.18
C ASP A 74 23.08 20.64 -21.21
N HIS A 75 22.92 20.40 -19.90
CA HIS A 75 23.86 20.87 -18.87
C HIS A 75 25.14 20.01 -18.77
N GLY A 76 25.28 18.97 -19.60
CA GLY A 76 26.45 18.08 -19.60
C GLY A 76 26.56 17.18 -18.38
N ILE A 77 25.46 17.00 -17.62
CA ILE A 77 25.43 16.16 -16.44
C ILE A 77 25.33 14.69 -16.89
N LYS A 78 26.15 13.80 -16.32
CA LYS A 78 25.98 12.35 -16.54
C LYS A 78 24.89 11.84 -15.61
N TRP A 79 23.82 11.30 -16.16
CA TRP A 79 22.66 10.88 -15.39
C TRP A 79 22.11 9.53 -15.85
N HIS A 80 21.46 8.84 -14.91
CA HIS A 80 20.61 7.70 -15.16
C HIS A 80 19.31 7.89 -14.38
N ARG A 81 18.19 7.47 -14.97
CA ARG A 81 16.87 7.56 -14.35
C ARG A 81 16.12 6.24 -14.51
N TYR A 82 15.39 5.86 -13.46
CA TYR A 82 14.38 4.82 -13.53
C TYR A 82 13.09 5.36 -12.91
N VAL A 83 12.08 5.65 -13.74
CA VAL A 83 10.85 6.32 -13.30
C VAL A 83 11.18 7.66 -12.61
N ASP A 84 11.05 7.74 -11.29
CA ASP A 84 11.32 8.92 -10.46
C ASP A 84 12.67 8.88 -9.73
N ASP A 85 13.38 7.75 -9.76
CA ASP A 85 14.71 7.60 -9.16
C ASP A 85 15.79 8.13 -10.11
N PHE A 86 16.65 9.02 -9.61
CA PHE A 86 17.78 9.60 -10.32
C PHE A 86 19.12 9.19 -9.71
N VAL A 87 20.09 8.93 -10.58
CA VAL A 87 21.50 8.83 -10.23
C VAL A 87 22.28 9.82 -11.09
N LEU A 88 22.88 10.83 -10.45
CA LEU A 88 23.76 11.80 -11.09
C LEU A 88 25.24 11.49 -10.77
N ILE A 89 26.08 11.47 -11.79
CA ILE A 89 27.51 11.14 -11.71
C ILE A 89 28.33 12.41 -11.96
N THR A 90 29.10 12.82 -10.96
CA THR A 90 29.93 14.05 -11.01
C THR A 90 31.36 13.75 -10.54
N ALA A 91 32.32 14.61 -10.91
CA ALA A 91 33.73 14.41 -10.56
C ALA A 91 34.06 14.90 -9.14
N SER A 92 33.28 15.83 -8.60
CA SER A 92 33.47 16.40 -7.27
C SER A 92 32.16 16.59 -6.51
N GLN A 93 32.28 16.76 -5.19
CA GLN A 93 31.14 17.08 -4.33
C GLN A 93 30.55 18.46 -4.64
N ALA A 94 31.39 19.44 -5.04
CA ALA A 94 30.92 20.76 -5.46
C ALA A 94 30.04 20.67 -6.72
N GLU A 95 30.48 19.91 -7.72
CA GLU A 95 29.68 19.61 -8.92
C GLU A 95 28.41 18.83 -8.57
N ALA A 96 28.46 17.92 -7.59
CA ALA A 96 27.26 17.20 -7.15
C ALA A 96 26.19 18.17 -6.64
N TYR A 97 26.56 19.15 -5.80
CA TYR A 97 25.63 20.17 -5.32
C TYR A 97 25.09 21.05 -6.45
N GLN A 98 25.92 21.41 -7.42
CA GLN A 98 25.47 22.15 -8.61
C GLN A 98 24.47 21.33 -9.43
N ALA A 99 24.75 20.05 -9.66
CA ALA A 99 23.85 19.15 -10.38
C ALA A 99 22.51 18.96 -9.65
N VAL A 100 22.52 18.85 -8.31
CA VAL A 100 21.29 18.81 -7.49
C VAL A 100 20.48 20.09 -7.67
N ALA A 101 21.15 21.25 -7.64
CA ALA A 101 20.49 22.54 -7.80
C ALA A 101 19.85 22.66 -9.19
N THR A 102 20.57 22.28 -10.25
CA THR A 102 20.03 22.23 -11.61
C THR A 102 18.82 21.30 -11.70
N LEU A 103 18.93 20.06 -11.22
CA LEU A 103 17.80 19.11 -11.21
C LEU A 103 16.60 19.67 -10.43
N SER A 104 16.84 20.24 -9.25
CA SER A 104 15.79 20.82 -8.42
C SER A 104 15.08 21.99 -9.09
N ASN A 105 15.81 22.83 -9.83
CA ASN A 105 15.22 23.96 -10.55
C ASN A 105 14.35 23.47 -11.71
N VAL A 106 14.86 22.54 -12.53
CA VAL A 106 14.11 21.97 -13.65
C VAL A 106 12.85 21.25 -13.17
N LEU A 107 12.94 20.50 -12.06
CA LEU A 107 11.76 19.88 -11.46
C LEU A 107 10.75 20.91 -10.94
N ALA A 108 11.22 22.00 -10.34
CA ALA A 108 10.36 23.06 -9.85
C ALA A 108 9.56 23.73 -10.98
N ASP A 109 10.14 23.88 -12.18
CA ASP A 109 9.43 24.39 -13.37
C ASP A 109 8.30 23.46 -13.84
N LEU A 110 8.39 22.18 -13.49
CA LEU A 110 7.35 21.16 -13.70
C LEU A 110 6.40 21.04 -12.49
N GLY A 111 6.63 21.78 -11.42
CA GLY A 111 5.89 21.70 -10.15
C GLY A 111 6.19 20.44 -9.34
N LEU A 112 7.32 19.80 -9.61
CA LEU A 112 7.82 18.63 -8.90
C LEU A 112 8.91 19.04 -7.90
N SER A 113 9.17 18.19 -6.90
CA SER A 113 10.21 18.46 -5.90
C SER A 113 10.97 17.20 -5.50
N LEU A 114 12.26 17.37 -5.20
CA LEU A 114 13.10 16.28 -4.74
C LEU A 114 12.74 15.87 -3.31
N ASN A 115 12.83 14.57 -3.03
CA ASN A 115 12.69 14.04 -1.69
C ASN A 115 13.98 14.24 -0.89
N LYS A 116 13.97 15.28 -0.04
CA LYS A 116 15.12 15.65 0.78
C LYS A 116 15.62 14.52 1.67
N SER A 117 14.72 13.66 2.17
CA SER A 117 15.07 12.58 3.09
C SER A 117 15.82 11.42 2.42
N LYS A 118 15.62 11.24 1.12
CA LYS A 118 16.22 10.17 0.31
C LYS A 118 17.30 10.68 -0.66
N THR A 119 17.52 11.98 -0.70
CA THR A 119 18.60 12.59 -1.48
C THR A 119 19.94 12.43 -0.77
N THR A 120 20.87 11.68 -1.37
CA THR A 120 22.18 11.41 -0.78
C THR A 120 23.33 11.63 -1.78
N ILE A 121 24.45 12.16 -1.27
CA ILE A 121 25.69 12.28 -2.01
C ILE A 121 26.64 11.21 -1.47
N LEU A 122 26.99 10.26 -2.33
CA LEU A 122 27.87 9.15 -2.00
C LEU A 122 29.15 9.25 -2.85
N SER A 123 30.26 8.78 -2.29
CA SER A 123 31.47 8.54 -3.08
C SER A 123 31.20 7.39 -4.07
N GLY A 124 31.96 7.32 -5.17
CA GLY A 124 31.81 6.23 -6.14
C GLY A 124 31.95 4.84 -5.51
N ARG A 125 32.88 4.68 -4.54
CA ARG A 125 33.05 3.44 -3.77
C ARG A 125 31.82 3.10 -2.94
N HIS A 126 31.36 4.04 -2.11
CA HIS A 126 30.17 3.84 -1.27
C HIS A 126 28.91 3.60 -2.10
N PHE A 127 28.80 4.19 -3.30
CA PHE A 127 27.70 3.93 -4.21
C PHE A 127 27.74 2.50 -4.75
N ILE A 128 28.92 2.00 -5.14
CA ILE A 128 29.09 0.61 -5.57
C ILE A 128 28.75 -0.34 -4.41
N ASP A 129 29.25 -0.08 -3.21
CA ASP A 129 28.98 -0.92 -2.03
C ASP A 129 27.49 -0.88 -1.66
N TYR A 130 26.86 0.29 -1.74
CA TYR A 130 25.42 0.46 -1.56
C TYR A 130 24.62 -0.36 -2.58
N VAL A 131 24.96 -0.26 -3.87
CA VAL A 131 24.31 -1.02 -4.94
C VAL A 131 24.57 -2.51 -4.78
N ARG A 132 25.79 -2.93 -4.41
CA ARG A 132 26.13 -4.33 -4.11
C ARG A 132 25.32 -4.87 -2.93
N THR A 133 25.14 -4.07 -1.89
CA THR A 133 24.28 -4.43 -0.74
C THR A 133 22.82 -4.57 -1.16
N GLN A 134 22.34 -3.72 -2.08
CA GLN A 134 20.98 -3.83 -2.65
C GLN A 134 20.84 -5.01 -3.63
N LEU A 135 21.92 -5.36 -4.33
CA LEU A 135 21.98 -6.47 -5.29
C LEU A 135 22.43 -7.81 -4.65
N GLY A 136 22.70 -7.84 -3.34
CA GLY A 136 22.99 -9.07 -2.59
C GLY A 136 24.45 -9.55 -2.59
N SER A 137 25.41 -8.85 -3.19
CA SER A 137 26.80 -9.33 -3.23
C SER A 137 27.62 -8.91 -2.01
N ASP A 138 27.99 -9.90 -1.19
CA ASP A 138 29.03 -9.94 -0.15
C ASP A 138 28.78 -9.12 1.14
N GLU A 139 27.89 -9.60 2.01
CA GLU A 139 28.09 -9.74 3.47
C GLU A 139 26.89 -10.49 4.12
N ASP A 140 27.20 -11.59 4.82
CA ASP A 140 26.33 -12.58 5.50
C ASP A 140 25.34 -13.37 4.63
N SER A 141 25.73 -14.60 4.25
CA SER A 141 24.90 -15.55 3.48
C SER A 141 23.45 -15.71 3.97
N ALA A 142 23.15 -15.52 5.26
CA ALA A 142 21.79 -15.61 5.79
C ALA A 142 20.96 -14.33 5.57
N THR A 143 21.60 -13.16 5.71
CA THR A 143 20.99 -11.84 5.48
C THR A 143 20.83 -11.56 4.00
N ILE A 144 21.79 -12.02 3.19
CA ILE A 144 21.73 -12.08 1.73
C ILE A 144 20.59 -12.99 1.28
N SER A 145 20.50 -14.23 1.77
CA SER A 145 19.41 -15.15 1.38
C SER A 145 18.02 -14.55 1.63
N LEU A 146 17.83 -13.82 2.74
CA LEU A 146 16.56 -13.10 3.01
C LEU A 146 16.33 -11.88 2.14
N LYS A 147 17.40 -11.13 1.80
CA LYS A 147 17.34 -9.95 0.94
C LYS A 147 17.16 -10.33 -0.54
N GLU A 148 17.72 -11.46 -0.96
CA GLU A 148 17.63 -12.07 -2.29
C GLU A 148 16.33 -12.84 -2.53
N ILE A 149 15.58 -13.18 -1.47
CA ILE A 149 14.20 -13.64 -1.60
C ILE A 149 13.36 -12.45 -2.13
N ASP A 150 13.40 -12.28 -3.46
CA ASP A 150 12.50 -11.43 -4.22
C ASP A 150 11.10 -12.04 -4.09
N LEU A 151 10.35 -11.56 -3.11
CA LEU A 151 8.95 -11.93 -2.85
C LEU A 151 8.00 -11.38 -3.91
N ARG A 152 8.39 -11.42 -5.19
CA ARG A 152 7.48 -11.29 -6.32
C ARG A 152 6.76 -12.63 -6.52
N PHE A 153 5.96 -12.99 -5.52
CA PHE A 153 4.95 -14.01 -5.71
C PHE A 153 3.81 -13.39 -6.54
N ASP A 154 3.73 -13.74 -7.81
CA ASP A 154 2.56 -13.44 -8.64
C ASP A 154 1.56 -14.61 -8.52
N PRO A 155 0.44 -14.44 -7.79
CA PRO A 155 -0.57 -15.48 -7.64
C PRO A 155 -1.27 -15.87 -8.94
N TYR A 156 -1.02 -15.13 -10.03
CA TYR A 156 -1.57 -15.38 -11.35
C TYR A 156 -0.51 -15.81 -12.37
N SER A 157 0.73 -16.09 -11.92
CA SER A 157 1.74 -16.72 -12.76
C SER A 157 1.37 -18.17 -13.05
N ASP A 158 1.63 -18.63 -14.27
CA ASP A 158 1.51 -20.04 -14.66
C ASP A 158 2.43 -20.96 -13.81
N THR A 159 3.42 -20.39 -13.10
CA THR A 159 4.38 -21.09 -12.21
C THR A 159 4.13 -20.86 -10.71
N ALA A 160 3.01 -20.25 -10.31
CA ALA A 160 2.80 -19.79 -8.92
C ALA A 160 3.03 -20.88 -7.84
N LEU A 161 2.63 -22.13 -8.08
CA LEU A 161 2.82 -23.21 -7.11
C LEU A 161 4.30 -23.65 -6.97
N GLU A 162 5.03 -23.64 -8.08
CA GLU A 162 6.47 -23.95 -8.12
C GLU A 162 7.27 -22.82 -7.47
N ASP A 163 6.91 -21.56 -7.74
CA ASP A 163 7.52 -20.39 -7.12
C ASP A 163 7.31 -20.36 -5.60
N TYR A 164 6.10 -20.71 -5.13
CA TYR A 164 5.80 -20.83 -3.70
C TYR A 164 6.64 -21.91 -3.00
N THR A 165 6.76 -23.10 -3.61
CA THR A 165 7.52 -24.21 -3.03
C THR A 165 9.02 -23.94 -3.01
N ALA A 166 9.56 -23.32 -4.06
CA ALA A 166 10.95 -22.85 -4.10
C ALA A 166 11.22 -21.81 -3.00
N LEU A 167 10.31 -20.84 -2.82
CA LEU A 167 10.45 -19.79 -1.82
C LEU A 167 10.35 -20.34 -0.39
N ARG A 168 9.48 -21.32 -0.15
CA ARG A 168 9.39 -22.04 1.13
C ARG A 168 10.69 -22.77 1.46
N GLY A 169 11.26 -23.52 0.50
CA GLY A 169 12.53 -24.21 0.70
C GLY A 169 13.70 -23.27 1.00
N LEU A 170 13.75 -22.10 0.37
CA LEU A 170 14.77 -21.07 0.66
C LEU A 170 14.60 -20.48 2.07
N VAL A 171 13.35 -20.25 2.50
CA VAL A 171 13.03 -19.66 3.80
C VAL A 171 13.22 -20.64 4.97
N GLU A 172 13.06 -21.96 4.74
CA GLU A 172 13.28 -23.00 5.75
C GLU A 172 14.73 -23.07 6.26
N HIS A 173 15.71 -22.71 5.43
CA HIS A 173 17.13 -22.74 5.80
C HIS A 173 17.63 -21.50 6.55
N ILE A 174 16.79 -20.47 6.71
CA ILE A 174 17.20 -19.20 7.31
C ILE A 174 16.69 -19.10 8.75
N ASP A 175 17.62 -18.95 9.70
CA ASP A 175 17.30 -18.77 11.12
C ASP A 175 16.80 -17.35 11.42
N LEU A 176 15.54 -17.09 11.07
CA LEU A 176 14.87 -15.80 11.33
C LEU A 176 14.83 -15.42 12.80
N GLN A 177 14.78 -16.41 13.71
CA GLN A 177 14.72 -16.15 15.14
C GLN A 177 16.03 -15.55 15.64
N LYS A 178 17.16 -16.13 15.23
CA LYS A 178 18.47 -15.58 15.54
C LYS A 178 18.65 -14.18 14.94
N MET A 179 18.20 -13.97 13.70
CA MET A 179 18.30 -12.67 13.04
C MET A 179 17.48 -11.60 13.74
N LEU A 180 16.22 -11.89 14.07
CA LEU A 180 15.38 -10.97 14.83
C LEU A 180 16.01 -10.64 16.18
N LYS A 181 16.57 -11.63 16.88
CA LYS A 181 17.25 -11.42 18.15
C LYS A 181 18.48 -10.51 18.03
N LEU A 182 19.30 -10.70 17.00
CA LEU A 182 20.45 -9.83 16.72
C LEU A 182 20.01 -8.39 16.37
N GLU A 183 18.88 -8.22 15.68
CA GLU A 183 18.32 -6.89 15.41
C GLU A 183 17.80 -6.21 16.68
N LEU A 184 17.23 -6.98 17.61
CA LEU A 184 16.75 -6.46 18.89
C LEU A 184 17.87 -5.95 19.81
N GLU A 185 19.11 -6.41 19.61
CA GLU A 185 20.27 -5.91 20.33
C GLU A 185 20.78 -4.56 19.80
N LYS A 186 20.32 -4.13 18.61
CA LYS A 186 20.72 -2.85 18.00
C LYS A 186 19.90 -1.68 18.55
N SER A 187 20.54 -0.51 18.66
CA SER A 187 19.85 0.73 19.06
C SER A 187 18.84 1.22 18.02
N VAL A 188 19.07 0.90 16.75
CA VAL A 188 18.17 1.18 15.63
C VAL A 188 18.08 -0.08 14.77
N PRO A 189 16.97 -0.83 14.83
CA PRO A 189 16.81 -2.04 14.02
C PRO A 189 16.72 -1.74 12.52
N ASP A 190 17.21 -2.66 11.69
CA ASP A 190 17.06 -2.56 10.23
C ASP A 190 15.58 -2.75 9.85
N THR A 191 14.96 -1.66 9.40
CA THR A 191 13.56 -1.63 8.96
C THR A 191 13.30 -2.61 7.81
N PHE A 192 14.27 -2.79 6.91
CA PHE A 192 14.14 -3.74 5.81
C PHE A 192 14.07 -5.17 6.31
N LEU A 193 14.99 -5.57 7.19
CA LEU A 193 15.04 -6.93 7.71
C LEU A 193 13.77 -7.27 8.51
N VAL A 194 13.32 -6.36 9.37
CA VAL A 194 12.07 -6.54 10.13
C VAL A 194 10.86 -6.64 9.19
N ALA A 195 10.82 -5.84 8.14
CA ALA A 195 9.77 -5.94 7.13
C ALA A 195 9.82 -7.29 6.40
N GLN A 196 11.02 -7.77 6.07
CA GLN A 196 11.20 -9.05 5.39
C GLN A 196 10.77 -10.22 6.27
N ILE A 197 11.17 -10.23 7.55
CA ILE A 197 10.69 -11.20 8.54
C ILE A 197 9.16 -11.23 8.57
N GLY A 198 8.52 -10.06 8.58
CA GLY A 198 7.06 -9.94 8.52
C GLY A 198 6.46 -10.57 7.25
N ARG A 199 7.07 -10.37 6.08
CA ARG A 199 6.58 -10.98 4.83
C ARG A 199 6.80 -12.49 4.77
N THR A 200 7.87 -12.98 5.39
CA THR A 200 8.24 -14.40 5.34
C THR A 200 7.51 -15.26 6.37
N LEU A 201 6.73 -14.66 7.30
CA LEU A 201 5.99 -15.40 8.34
C LEU A 201 5.15 -16.56 7.79
N ARG A 202 4.50 -16.38 6.62
CA ARG A 202 3.65 -17.40 6.00
C ARG A 202 4.42 -18.63 5.49
N TYR A 203 5.74 -18.53 5.31
CA TYR A 203 6.56 -19.65 4.82
C TYR A 203 7.27 -20.39 5.95
N GLN A 204 6.97 -20.06 7.20
CA GLN A 204 7.59 -20.67 8.39
C GLN A 204 6.71 -21.78 8.95
N GLU A 205 7.33 -22.72 9.67
CA GLU A 205 6.60 -23.70 10.46
C GLU A 205 5.74 -22.99 11.55
N PRO A 206 4.54 -23.48 11.87
CA PRO A 206 3.62 -22.77 12.78
C PRO A 206 4.24 -22.38 14.13
N ALA A 207 5.00 -23.30 14.74
CA ALA A 207 5.67 -23.02 16.03
C ALA A 207 6.73 -21.90 15.93
N ILE A 208 7.41 -21.78 14.79
CA ILE A 208 8.42 -20.73 14.55
C ILE A 208 7.72 -19.41 14.25
N ALA A 209 6.67 -19.44 13.42
CA ALA A 209 5.85 -18.26 13.10
C ALA A 209 5.28 -17.62 14.36
N LEU A 210 4.71 -18.42 15.28
CA LEU A 210 4.17 -17.90 16.54
C LEU A 210 5.23 -17.19 17.40
N LYS A 211 6.42 -17.80 17.56
CA LYS A 211 7.53 -17.19 18.30
C LYS A 211 8.03 -15.88 17.66
N LEU A 212 8.05 -15.82 16.33
CA LEU A 212 8.39 -14.59 15.61
C LEU A 212 7.32 -13.51 15.83
N VAL A 213 6.03 -13.87 15.77
CA VAL A 213 4.93 -12.94 16.05
C VAL A 213 5.00 -12.42 17.49
N GLU A 214 5.28 -13.29 18.47
CA GLU A 214 5.50 -12.90 19.86
C GLU A 214 6.64 -11.87 19.99
N ALA A 215 7.79 -12.15 19.37
CA ALA A 215 8.93 -11.24 19.40
C ALA A 215 8.67 -9.92 18.65
N LEU A 216 7.93 -9.95 17.54
CA LEU A 216 7.56 -8.76 16.77
C LEU A 216 6.54 -7.89 17.52
N LEU A 217 5.60 -8.51 18.24
CA LEU A 217 4.52 -7.81 18.93
C LEU A 217 4.86 -7.40 20.38
N ALA A 218 5.99 -7.88 20.92
CA ALA A 218 6.42 -7.57 22.28
C ALA A 218 6.50 -6.04 22.53
N PRO A 219 6.03 -5.53 23.69
CA PRO A 219 5.93 -4.09 23.96
C PRO A 219 7.23 -3.31 23.75
N ALA A 220 8.36 -3.88 24.20
CA ALA A 220 9.67 -3.25 24.08
C ALA A 220 10.13 -3.08 22.61
N ASN A 221 9.71 -3.99 21.74
CA ASN A 221 10.19 -4.11 20.37
C ASN A 221 9.31 -3.33 19.40
N LEU A 222 8.00 -3.31 19.66
CA LEU A 222 6.98 -2.68 18.84
C LEU A 222 7.26 -1.18 18.59
N HIS A 223 7.82 -0.49 19.60
CA HIS A 223 8.25 0.90 19.47
C HIS A 223 9.38 1.08 18.45
N ALA A 224 10.37 0.18 18.46
CA ALA A 224 11.49 0.21 17.53
C ALA A 224 11.06 -0.19 16.11
N PHE A 225 10.04 -1.04 15.99
CA PHE A 225 9.53 -1.57 14.71
C PHE A 225 8.40 -0.75 14.08
N ARG A 226 8.12 0.45 14.58
CA ARG A 226 7.03 1.32 14.07
C ARG A 226 7.04 1.52 12.56
N ALA A 227 8.23 1.61 11.95
CA ALA A 227 8.41 1.81 10.51
C ALA A 227 7.96 0.59 9.69
N SER A 228 8.06 -0.61 10.27
CA SER A 228 7.69 -1.88 9.65
C SER A 228 6.30 -2.38 10.05
N TRP A 229 5.56 -1.63 10.86
CA TRP A 229 4.23 -1.98 11.39
C TRP A 229 3.27 -2.53 10.32
N SER A 230 3.12 -1.81 9.21
CA SER A 230 2.19 -2.20 8.14
C SER A 230 2.55 -3.57 7.55
N THR A 231 3.84 -3.88 7.45
CA THR A 231 4.32 -5.15 6.91
C THR A 231 4.19 -6.27 7.92
N ILE A 232 4.50 -6.02 9.19
CA ILE A 232 4.29 -6.97 10.29
C ILE A 232 2.81 -7.38 10.35
N MET A 233 1.90 -6.40 10.36
CA MET A 233 0.46 -6.67 10.43
C MET A 233 -0.09 -7.38 9.19
N ARG A 234 0.43 -7.07 7.99
CA ARG A 234 0.09 -7.83 6.77
C ARG A 234 0.58 -9.28 6.86
N GLY A 235 1.79 -9.51 7.39
CA GLY A 235 2.33 -10.84 7.63
C GLY A 235 1.47 -11.64 8.60
N ILE A 236 1.12 -11.06 9.73
CA ILE A 236 0.23 -11.68 10.74
C ILE A 236 -1.14 -11.99 10.13
N ALA A 237 -1.73 -11.06 9.38
CA ALA A 237 -3.00 -11.30 8.71
C ALA A 237 -2.89 -12.45 7.68
N ALA A 238 -1.79 -12.54 6.93
CA ALA A 238 -1.57 -13.62 5.97
C ALA A 238 -1.40 -14.99 6.65
N VAL A 239 -0.70 -15.06 7.80
CA VAL A 239 -0.63 -16.27 8.61
C VAL A 239 -2.02 -16.65 9.15
N ARG A 240 -2.81 -15.66 9.56
CA ARG A 240 -4.14 -15.89 10.13
C ARG A 240 -5.18 -16.33 9.10
N ASP A 241 -4.94 -16.06 7.82
CA ASP A 241 -5.77 -16.42 6.67
C ASP A 241 -5.52 -17.85 6.17
N ASP A 242 -4.40 -18.47 6.58
CA ASP A 242 -3.94 -19.77 6.07
C ASP A 242 -4.22 -20.89 7.08
N GLU A 243 -4.99 -21.89 6.66
CA GLU A 243 -5.44 -23.03 7.49
C GLU A 243 -4.27 -23.85 8.06
N GLN A 244 -3.08 -23.83 7.43
CA GLN A 244 -1.89 -24.52 7.94
C GLN A 244 -1.48 -24.04 9.34
N PHE A 245 -1.85 -22.81 9.70
CA PHE A 245 -1.50 -22.17 10.96
C PHE A 245 -2.62 -22.23 12.00
N GLU A 246 -3.68 -23.03 11.77
CA GLU A 246 -4.84 -23.08 12.68
C GLU A 246 -4.47 -23.35 14.15
N THR A 247 -3.46 -24.20 14.36
CA THR A 247 -2.93 -24.55 15.69
C THR A 247 -2.38 -23.37 16.49
N ILE A 248 -1.98 -22.28 15.84
CA ILE A 248 -1.38 -21.10 16.49
C ILE A 248 -2.31 -19.87 16.50
N PHE A 249 -3.50 -19.97 15.92
CA PHE A 249 -4.44 -18.84 15.83
C PHE A 249 -4.79 -18.24 17.19
N GLU A 250 -5.00 -19.08 18.21
CA GLU A 250 -5.31 -18.61 19.56
C GLU A 250 -4.16 -17.79 20.17
N GLY A 251 -2.91 -18.23 19.96
CA GLY A 251 -1.73 -17.51 20.41
C GLY A 251 -1.59 -16.14 19.73
N ILE A 252 -1.74 -16.10 18.40
CA ILE A 252 -1.73 -14.84 17.63
C ILE A 252 -2.86 -13.92 18.10
N ASP A 253 -4.06 -14.47 18.30
CA ASP A 253 -5.22 -13.70 18.73
C ASP A 253 -5.02 -13.06 20.11
N SER A 254 -4.39 -13.77 21.05
CA SER A 254 -4.03 -13.21 22.36
C SER A 254 -3.01 -12.08 22.25
N LEU A 255 -1.96 -12.26 21.45
CA LEU A 255 -0.94 -11.22 21.23
C LEU A 255 -1.52 -9.96 20.59
N LEU A 256 -2.44 -10.11 19.63
CA LEU A 256 -3.15 -8.98 19.03
C LEU A 256 -4.01 -8.25 20.08
N ASP A 257 -4.71 -8.96 20.95
CA ASP A 257 -5.53 -8.34 22.00
C ASP A 257 -4.68 -7.55 23.01
N GLU A 258 -3.47 -8.01 23.31
CA GLU A 258 -2.51 -7.33 24.18
C GLU A 258 -2.02 -6.00 23.58
N VAL A 259 -1.84 -5.91 22.26
CA VAL A 259 -1.40 -4.69 21.57
C VAL A 259 -2.31 -3.50 21.85
N ALA A 260 -3.64 -3.72 21.92
CA ALA A 260 -4.59 -2.67 22.27
C ALA A 260 -4.45 -2.17 23.72
N ILE A 261 -3.84 -2.96 24.61
CA ILE A 261 -3.62 -2.64 26.02
C ILE A 261 -2.29 -1.89 26.20
N HIS A 262 -1.18 -2.49 25.75
CA HIS A 262 0.16 -1.95 26.01
C HIS A 262 0.64 -0.92 24.97
N SER A 263 0.03 -0.88 23.78
CA SER A 263 0.49 -0.01 22.67
C SER A 263 -0.65 0.66 21.91
N SER A 264 -1.67 1.10 22.65
CA SER A 264 -2.83 1.84 22.14
C SER A 264 -2.45 3.11 21.37
N HIS A 265 -1.33 3.76 21.70
CA HIS A 265 -0.83 4.95 21.00
C HIS A 265 -0.52 4.69 19.51
N LEU A 266 -0.12 3.47 19.13
CA LEU A 266 0.11 3.13 17.72
C LEU A 266 -1.19 3.08 16.91
N LEU A 267 -2.32 2.82 17.59
CA LEU A 267 -3.65 2.72 16.97
C LEU A 267 -4.33 4.08 16.79
N THR A 268 -3.69 5.16 17.25
CA THR A 268 -4.19 6.54 17.04
C THR A 268 -3.99 7.01 15.60
N VAL A 269 -2.99 6.46 14.89
CA VAL A 269 -2.72 6.77 13.49
C VAL A 269 -3.61 5.91 12.60
N ASP A 270 -4.35 6.54 11.71
CA ASP A 270 -5.33 5.88 10.84
C ASP A 270 -4.75 4.69 10.06
N THR A 271 -3.58 4.87 9.43
CA THR A 271 -2.95 3.81 8.63
C THR A 271 -2.57 2.60 9.49
N SER A 272 -1.98 2.83 10.65
CA SER A 272 -1.62 1.77 11.60
C SER A 272 -2.86 1.03 12.11
N CYS A 273 -3.92 1.78 12.44
CA CYS A 273 -5.20 1.24 12.90
C CYS A 273 -5.87 0.37 11.83
N LEU A 274 -5.84 0.79 10.56
CA LEU A 274 -6.37 0.00 9.44
C LEU A 274 -5.67 -1.36 9.29
N HIS A 275 -4.34 -1.38 9.41
CA HIS A 275 -3.57 -2.62 9.37
C HIS A 275 -3.90 -3.53 10.56
N TYR A 276 -4.08 -2.95 11.74
CA TYR A 276 -4.48 -3.68 12.94
C TYR A 276 -5.89 -4.29 12.82
N LEU A 277 -6.89 -3.52 12.35
CA LEU A 277 -8.25 -4.02 12.13
C LEU A 277 -8.30 -5.19 11.15
N ARG A 278 -7.45 -5.17 10.12
CA ARG A 278 -7.32 -6.28 9.16
C ARG A 278 -6.80 -7.58 9.79
N ALA A 279 -5.92 -7.48 10.78
CA ALA A 279 -5.45 -8.63 11.55
C ALA A 279 -6.47 -9.08 12.61
N LEU A 280 -7.23 -8.14 13.19
CA LEU A 280 -8.19 -8.40 14.26
C LEU A 280 -9.49 -9.09 13.79
N ARG A 281 -9.86 -8.92 12.51
CA ARG A 281 -11.17 -9.34 11.97
C ARG A 281 -11.42 -10.85 11.95
N TYR A 282 -10.41 -11.69 12.14
CA TYR A 282 -10.56 -13.15 12.02
C TYR A 282 -11.31 -13.83 13.16
N ARG A 283 -11.34 -13.22 14.35
CA ARG A 283 -12.08 -13.77 15.52
C ARG A 283 -12.78 -12.66 16.28
N LYS A 284 -14.06 -12.87 16.57
CA LYS A 284 -14.86 -12.00 17.44
C LYS A 284 -14.64 -12.39 18.90
N THR A 285 -14.33 -11.41 19.74
CA THR A 285 -14.39 -11.51 21.21
C THR A 285 -15.16 -10.30 21.74
N GLU A 286 -15.64 -10.34 22.98
CA GLU A 286 -16.35 -9.20 23.58
C GLU A 286 -15.49 -7.94 23.60
N LYS A 287 -14.20 -8.09 23.97
CA LYS A 287 -13.23 -6.98 23.98
C LYS A 287 -13.02 -6.37 22.59
N ARG A 288 -12.84 -7.20 21.56
CA ARG A 288 -12.69 -6.75 20.16
C ARG A 288 -13.96 -6.07 19.65
N ALA A 289 -15.13 -6.61 19.96
CA ALA A 289 -16.41 -6.03 19.57
C ALA A 289 -16.63 -4.66 20.22
N GLN A 290 -16.28 -4.51 21.50
CA GLN A 290 -16.30 -3.23 22.21
C GLN A 290 -15.31 -2.23 21.59
N PHE A 291 -14.07 -2.66 21.32
CA PHE A 291 -13.06 -1.84 20.67
C PHE A 291 -13.54 -1.30 19.31
N VAL A 292 -13.96 -2.18 18.39
CA VAL A 292 -14.43 -1.81 17.05
C VAL A 292 -15.67 -0.90 17.11
N SER A 293 -16.60 -1.18 18.02
CA SER A 293 -17.80 -0.35 18.21
C SER A 293 -17.47 1.04 18.75
N SER A 294 -16.54 1.14 19.69
CA SER A 294 -16.09 2.43 20.23
C SER A 294 -15.36 3.24 19.15
N LEU A 295 -14.47 2.60 18.39
CA LEU A 295 -13.70 3.20 17.32
C LEU A 295 -14.59 3.73 16.19
N TYR A 296 -15.60 2.96 15.76
CA TYR A 296 -16.55 3.40 14.74
C TYR A 296 -17.32 4.66 15.16
N ARG A 297 -17.66 4.78 16.45
CA ARG A 297 -18.40 5.93 16.99
C ARG A 297 -17.52 7.17 17.16
N SER A 298 -16.26 6.99 17.55
CA SER A 298 -15.35 8.11 17.85
C SER A 298 -14.65 8.66 16.61
N THR A 299 -14.35 7.82 15.62
CA THR A 299 -13.56 8.23 14.46
C THR A 299 -14.36 9.10 13.48
N GLN A 300 -13.69 10.08 12.89
CA GLN A 300 -14.21 10.85 11.75
C GLN A 300 -13.78 10.24 10.40
N SER A 301 -12.79 9.34 10.42
CA SER A 301 -12.21 8.74 9.22
C SER A 301 -13.15 7.73 8.57
N VAL A 302 -13.58 8.03 7.34
CA VAL A 302 -14.45 7.15 6.55
C VAL A 302 -13.81 5.78 6.30
N ILE A 303 -12.49 5.74 6.10
CA ILE A 303 -11.75 4.51 5.81
C ILE A 303 -11.72 3.59 7.04
N ILE A 304 -11.55 4.16 8.25
CA ILE A 304 -11.64 3.37 9.51
C ILE A 304 -13.06 2.87 9.71
N LYS A 305 -14.08 3.70 9.51
CA LYS A 305 -15.48 3.28 9.62
C LYS A 305 -15.79 2.10 8.70
N ARG A 306 -15.30 2.16 7.45
CA ARG A 306 -15.39 1.06 6.49
C ARG A 306 -14.70 -0.20 7.01
N ALA A 307 -13.51 -0.10 7.58
CA ALA A 307 -12.79 -1.25 8.14
C ALA A 307 -13.50 -1.86 9.37
N CYS A 308 -14.14 -1.04 10.20
CA CYS A 308 -14.99 -1.55 11.29
C CYS A 308 -16.19 -2.35 10.75
N ILE A 309 -16.84 -1.87 9.69
CA ILE A 309 -17.94 -2.61 9.04
C ILE A 309 -17.43 -3.93 8.43
N ASP A 310 -16.22 -3.94 7.88
CA ASP A 310 -15.59 -5.18 7.40
C ASP A 310 -15.35 -6.19 8.55
N CYS A 311 -14.95 -5.74 9.74
CA CYS A 311 -14.86 -6.62 10.91
C CYS A 311 -16.22 -7.23 11.25
N TRP A 312 -17.29 -6.42 11.30
CA TRP A 312 -18.65 -6.91 11.55
C TRP A 312 -19.15 -7.87 10.47
N ARG A 313 -18.75 -7.66 9.21
CA ARG A 313 -19.04 -8.58 8.10
C ARG A 313 -18.42 -9.95 8.35
N ILE A 314 -17.12 -10.01 8.61
CA ILE A 314 -16.42 -11.29 8.88
C ILE A 314 -16.99 -11.97 10.12
N TRP A 315 -17.29 -11.20 11.17
CA TRP A 315 -17.87 -11.71 12.41
C TRP A 315 -19.34 -12.09 12.33
N LYS A 316 -20.01 -11.79 11.20
CA LYS A 316 -21.46 -11.94 11.04
C LYS A 316 -22.23 -11.28 12.19
N ASP A 317 -21.83 -10.07 12.57
CA ASP A 317 -22.42 -9.34 13.71
C ASP A 317 -23.73 -8.64 13.31
N PHE A 318 -24.84 -9.35 13.52
CA PHE A 318 -26.17 -8.86 13.17
C PHE A 318 -26.56 -7.58 13.94
N ALA A 319 -26.18 -7.47 15.22
CA ALA A 319 -26.54 -6.31 16.04
C ALA A 319 -25.86 -5.04 15.53
N ALA A 320 -24.56 -5.12 15.22
CA ALA A 320 -23.83 -4.01 14.63
C ALA A 320 -24.36 -3.64 13.23
N PHE A 321 -24.66 -4.65 12.40
CA PHE A 321 -25.29 -4.46 11.09
C PHE A 321 -26.59 -3.65 11.21
N MET A 322 -27.51 -4.04 12.11
CA MET A 322 -28.78 -3.34 12.30
C MET A 322 -28.58 -1.89 12.78
N GLN A 323 -27.62 -1.63 13.67
CA GLN A 323 -27.33 -0.29 14.15
C GLN A 323 -26.83 0.66 13.03
N VAL A 324 -26.02 0.16 12.11
CA VAL A 324 -25.51 0.95 10.98
C VAL A 324 -26.58 1.08 9.89
N ARG A 325 -27.31 -0.01 9.61
CA ARG A 325 -28.45 -0.03 8.65
C ARG A 325 -29.47 1.04 8.96
N ASN A 326 -29.85 1.21 10.22
CA ASN A 326 -30.84 2.23 10.62
C ASN A 326 -30.38 3.68 10.35
N ARG A 327 -29.08 3.89 10.10
CA ARG A 327 -28.48 5.18 9.76
C ARG A 327 -28.07 5.28 8.29
N TRP A 328 -28.55 4.39 7.43
CA TRP A 328 -28.17 4.25 6.02
C TRP A 328 -28.11 5.59 5.25
N GLN A 329 -29.10 6.46 5.46
CA GLN A 329 -29.21 7.74 4.75
C GLN A 329 -28.17 8.79 5.19
N ILE A 330 -27.51 8.58 6.33
CA ILE A 330 -26.57 9.54 6.96
C ILE A 330 -25.12 9.08 6.82
N ILE A 331 -24.88 7.79 6.61
CA ILE A 331 -23.53 7.23 6.46
C ILE A 331 -22.97 7.52 5.06
N SER A 332 -21.64 7.56 4.95
CA SER A 332 -20.96 7.88 3.69
C SER A 332 -21.15 6.79 2.62
N PRO A 333 -20.99 7.11 1.32
CA PRO A 333 -21.06 6.11 0.24
C PRO A 333 -20.07 4.94 0.38
N GLU A 334 -18.92 5.13 1.03
CA GLU A 334 -17.98 4.03 1.29
C GLU A 334 -18.50 3.06 2.36
N GLU A 335 -19.10 3.60 3.43
CA GLU A 335 -19.73 2.81 4.48
C GLU A 335 -20.95 2.07 3.94
N GLN A 336 -21.76 2.73 3.11
CA GLN A 336 -22.92 2.13 2.45
C GLN A 336 -22.51 0.92 1.61
N ARG A 337 -21.46 1.06 0.80
CA ARG A 337 -20.94 -0.05 -0.03
C ARG A 337 -20.44 -1.23 0.82
N MET A 338 -19.74 -0.97 1.92
CA MET A 338 -19.27 -2.04 2.80
C MET A 338 -20.43 -2.70 3.58
N LEU A 339 -21.41 -1.90 4.02
CA LEU A 339 -22.61 -2.41 4.68
C LEU A 339 -23.47 -3.25 3.72
N TRP A 340 -23.51 -2.86 2.45
CA TRP A 340 -24.15 -3.64 1.39
C TRP A 340 -23.50 -5.01 1.25
N LEU A 341 -22.17 -5.10 1.25
CA LEU A 341 -21.47 -6.39 1.26
C LEU A 341 -21.73 -7.18 2.55
N CYS A 342 -21.73 -6.51 3.71
CA CYS A 342 -22.05 -7.10 5.00
C CYS A 342 -23.44 -7.75 5.03
N SER A 343 -24.42 -7.12 4.36
CA SER A 343 -25.79 -7.65 4.28
C SER A 343 -25.89 -9.03 3.62
N LYS A 344 -24.88 -9.48 2.85
CA LYS A 344 -24.90 -10.82 2.23
C LYS A 344 -24.78 -11.93 3.28
N SER A 345 -24.18 -11.65 4.43
CA SER A 345 -24.05 -12.60 5.53
C SER A 345 -25.35 -12.84 6.32
N PHE A 346 -26.41 -12.07 6.04
CA PHE A 346 -27.70 -12.14 6.74
C PHE A 346 -28.81 -12.42 5.73
N ASP A 347 -29.30 -13.65 5.67
CA ASP A 347 -30.15 -14.20 4.61
C ASP A 347 -31.32 -13.29 4.18
N ASP A 348 -32.46 -13.37 4.86
CA ASP A 348 -33.68 -12.67 4.46
C ASP A 348 -33.63 -11.19 4.81
N ASP A 349 -33.11 -10.83 5.98
CA ASP A 349 -32.94 -9.43 6.39
C ASP A 349 -32.03 -8.64 5.44
N GLY A 350 -30.95 -9.27 4.99
CA GLY A 350 -30.03 -8.67 4.04
C GLY A 350 -30.62 -8.55 2.64
N LYS A 351 -31.36 -9.57 2.16
CA LYS A 351 -32.10 -9.49 0.88
C LYS A 351 -33.15 -8.38 0.91
N ASN A 352 -33.91 -8.28 1.99
CA ASN A 352 -34.94 -7.26 2.18
C ASN A 352 -34.32 -5.86 2.22
N PHE A 353 -33.24 -5.70 2.99
CA PHE A 353 -32.46 -4.46 3.03
C PHE A 353 -31.95 -4.03 1.65
N ARG A 354 -31.29 -4.94 0.92
CA ARG A 354 -30.78 -4.64 -0.44
C ARG A 354 -31.91 -4.28 -1.39
N SER A 355 -33.04 -4.98 -1.34
CA SER A 355 -34.21 -4.69 -2.17
C SER A 355 -34.80 -3.32 -1.87
N GLN A 356 -34.90 -2.96 -0.58
CA GLN A 356 -35.41 -1.68 -0.11
C GLN A 356 -34.50 -0.51 -0.53
N GLU A 357 -33.18 -0.66 -0.33
CA GLU A 357 -32.23 0.44 -0.52
C GLU A 357 -31.59 0.48 -1.92
N LYS A 358 -31.89 -0.48 -2.82
CA LYS A 358 -31.27 -0.55 -4.17
C LYS A 358 -31.37 0.77 -4.94
N ARG A 359 -32.55 1.38 -4.98
CA ARG A 359 -32.77 2.66 -5.68
C ARG A 359 -31.98 3.81 -5.05
N SER A 360 -31.90 3.81 -3.72
CA SER A 360 -31.14 4.78 -2.94
C SER A 360 -29.64 4.64 -3.21
N ALA A 361 -29.10 3.41 -3.16
CA ALA A 361 -27.72 3.07 -3.48
C ALA A 361 -27.33 3.51 -4.90
N LEU A 362 -28.14 3.20 -5.92
CA LEU A 362 -27.86 3.60 -7.30
C LEU A 362 -27.68 5.10 -7.45
N ARG A 363 -28.51 5.89 -6.76
CA ARG A 363 -28.41 7.35 -6.77
C ARG A 363 -27.20 7.87 -6.00
N TYR A 364 -26.92 7.35 -4.80
CA TYR A 364 -25.82 7.84 -3.96
C TYR A 364 -24.43 7.41 -4.47
N TRP A 365 -24.35 6.30 -5.21
CA TRP A 365 -23.09 5.77 -5.74
C TRP A 365 -22.85 6.16 -7.20
N ALA A 366 -23.78 6.89 -7.81
CA ALA A 366 -23.62 7.41 -9.16
C ALA A 366 -22.39 8.33 -9.23
N LEU A 367 -21.49 8.02 -10.16
CA LEU A 367 -20.30 8.85 -10.42
C LEU A 367 -20.61 10.01 -11.38
N GLY A 368 -21.77 10.01 -12.03
CA GLY A 368 -22.20 11.07 -12.95
C GLY A 368 -21.39 11.15 -14.25
N MET A 369 -20.77 10.04 -14.68
CA MET A 369 -19.78 10.02 -15.76
C MET A 369 -20.05 9.00 -16.88
N THR A 370 -21.18 8.31 -16.87
CA THR A 370 -21.51 7.34 -17.93
C THR A 370 -21.80 8.03 -19.25
N VAL A 371 -21.06 7.61 -20.28
CA VAL A 371 -21.39 7.90 -21.68
C VAL A 371 -22.48 6.90 -22.08
N ASN A 372 -23.45 7.35 -22.88
CA ASN A 372 -24.57 6.52 -23.34
C ASN A 372 -24.09 5.12 -23.77
N HIS A 373 -24.71 4.08 -23.20
CA HIS A 373 -24.50 2.63 -23.42
C HIS A 373 -23.53 1.87 -22.50
N GLU A 374 -22.86 2.50 -21.53
CA GLU A 374 -22.08 1.78 -20.50
C GLU A 374 -22.82 1.67 -19.15
N GLN A 375 -22.65 0.55 -18.46
CA GLN A 375 -23.21 0.30 -17.14
C GLN A 375 -22.66 1.30 -16.10
N GLU A 376 -23.52 1.92 -15.30
CA GLU A 376 -23.07 2.85 -14.25
C GLU A 376 -22.25 2.13 -13.18
N PHE A 377 -21.23 2.79 -12.61
CA PHE A 377 -20.41 2.21 -11.54
C PHE A 377 -21.25 1.61 -10.40
N ALA A 378 -22.35 2.28 -10.04
CA ALA A 378 -23.24 1.80 -9.01
C ALA A 378 -23.90 0.45 -9.38
N GLU A 379 -24.31 0.29 -10.63
CA GLU A 379 -24.86 -0.95 -11.16
C GLU A 379 -23.78 -2.04 -11.26
N ALA A 380 -22.62 -1.70 -11.82
CA ALA A 380 -21.49 -2.64 -11.93
C ALA A 380 -21.02 -3.13 -10.55
N PHE A 381 -20.99 -2.25 -9.54
CA PHE A 381 -20.67 -2.63 -8.17
C PHE A 381 -21.73 -3.54 -7.57
N ILE A 382 -23.03 -3.26 -7.79
CA ILE A 382 -24.11 -4.11 -7.29
C ILE A 382 -24.07 -5.50 -7.94
N ASP A 383 -23.80 -5.58 -9.23
CA ASP A 383 -23.71 -6.85 -9.97
C ASP A 383 -22.48 -7.65 -9.58
N TRP A 384 -21.33 -6.98 -9.41
CA TRP A 384 -20.15 -7.58 -8.81
C TRP A 384 -20.45 -8.10 -7.40
N ALA A 385 -21.09 -7.31 -6.55
CA ALA A 385 -21.44 -7.72 -5.19
C ALA A 385 -22.43 -8.90 -5.13
N GLN A 386 -23.26 -9.07 -6.16
CA GLN A 386 -24.14 -10.25 -6.28
C GLN A 386 -23.34 -11.51 -6.64
N SER A 387 -22.43 -11.41 -7.61
CA SER A 387 -21.60 -12.52 -8.11
C SER A 387 -20.48 -12.94 -7.14
N TRP A 388 -20.03 -12.06 -6.25
CA TRP A 388 -18.95 -12.32 -5.31
C TRP A 388 -19.41 -13.25 -4.17
N SER A 389 -19.17 -14.56 -4.30
CA SER A 389 -19.49 -15.59 -3.29
C SER A 389 -18.42 -15.68 -2.21
#